data_AF-A0A954KPB3-F1
#
_entry.id   AF-A0A954KPB3-F1
#
_cell.length_a   1.000
_cell.length_b   1.000
_cell.length_c   1.000
_cell.angle_alpha   90.00
_cell.angle_beta   90.00
_cell.angle_gamma   90.00
#
_symmetry.space_group_name_H-M   'P 1'
#
loop_
_entity.id
_entity.type
_entity.pdbx_description
1 polymer ?
#
loop_
_entity_poly.entity_id
_entity_poly.type
_entity_poly.pdbx_seq_one_letter_code
_entity_poly.pdbx_strand_id
1 'polypeptide(L)'
;MKTQNQSVVLSRLVILLNAVLVTGLPSEICADEKSGALVARSEQSDLLERGALIYKDKCAVCHGAAGEGVKDEYGKFHDKLAGDMTIGELTKLVHDTMPDGEADQCVGEDARAVSEYIHYSFYSEAAQIRNRPPRIALARLTANQLRQSLADLYAHFGGVPAVSDKSGVKAIYFNGPRWKNENKKIERTDPTIDFDFGHESPGEGIEAKSFYIYWEGG
;
A
#
# COMPACT_ATOMS: atom_id res chain seq x y z
N MET A 1 16.48 -11.50 70.47
CA MET A 1 15.48 -10.53 71.01
C MET A 1 14.91 -9.75 69.84
N LYS A 2 13.62 -9.41 69.73
CA LYS A 2 12.45 -9.60 70.63
C LYS A 2 11.39 -10.45 69.90
N THR A 3 10.47 -11.25 70.46
CA THR A 3 9.91 -11.50 71.81
C THR A 3 8.80 -10.56 72.32
N GLN A 4 7.56 -10.70 71.80
CA GLN A 4 6.29 -10.99 72.55
C GLN A 4 5.08 -10.98 71.57
N ASN A 5 4.13 -11.95 71.59
CA ASN A 5 3.06 -12.28 72.57
C ASN A 5 1.84 -11.32 72.40
N GLN A 6 0.55 -11.71 72.44
CA GLN A 6 -0.11 -12.82 73.16
C GLN A 6 -1.27 -13.50 72.39
N SER A 7 -1.71 -14.67 72.87
CA SER A 7 -2.96 -15.37 72.47
C SER A 7 -3.92 -15.54 73.66
N VAL A 8 -5.12 -14.95 73.58
CA VAL A 8 -6.14 -14.86 74.64
C VAL A 8 -7.53 -14.71 73.98
N VAL A 9 -8.61 -15.44 74.30
CA VAL A 9 -8.80 -16.73 75.01
C VAL A 9 -10.16 -17.34 74.55
N LEU A 10 -10.48 -18.61 74.86
CA LEU A 10 -11.80 -19.19 74.54
C LEU A 10 -12.92 -18.62 75.41
N SER A 11 -14.11 -18.42 74.83
CA SER A 11 -15.38 -18.55 75.55
C SER A 11 -16.48 -19.10 74.64
N ARG A 12 -17.36 -19.94 75.20
CA ARG A 12 -18.53 -20.50 74.51
C ARG A 12 -19.79 -19.97 75.18
N LEU A 13 -20.71 -19.38 74.42
CA LEU A 13 -22.13 -19.49 74.72
C LEU A 13 -22.97 -19.48 73.43
N VAL A 14 -24.01 -20.30 73.42
CA VAL A 14 -24.98 -20.45 72.32
C VAL A 14 -26.18 -19.56 72.61
N ILE A 15 -26.78 -18.92 71.60
CA ILE A 15 -28.25 -18.72 71.54
C ILE A 15 -28.74 -18.28 70.14
N LEU A 16 -29.83 -18.92 69.71
CA LEU A 16 -30.84 -18.55 68.70
C LEU A 16 -30.41 -18.00 67.32
N LEU A 17 -30.34 -18.92 66.37
CA LEU A 17 -31.30 -19.04 65.26
C LEU A 17 -31.89 -17.73 64.67
N ASN A 18 -31.42 -17.34 63.47
CA ASN A 18 -32.26 -16.61 62.53
C ASN A 18 -31.86 -17.00 61.09
N ALA A 19 -32.73 -17.75 60.41
CA ALA A 19 -32.43 -18.37 59.12
C ALA A 19 -32.80 -17.45 57.96
N VAL A 20 -31.87 -16.59 57.54
CA VAL A 20 -31.98 -15.87 56.26
C VAL A 20 -31.38 -16.75 55.16
N LEU A 21 -32.24 -17.44 54.40
CA LEU A 21 -31.82 -17.99 53.11
C LEU A 21 -31.59 -16.82 52.14
N VAL A 22 -30.35 -16.34 52.08
CA VAL A 22 -29.86 -15.71 50.85
C VAL A 22 -29.71 -16.84 49.83
N THR A 23 -30.78 -17.09 49.07
CA THR A 23 -30.70 -17.90 47.85
C THR A 23 -29.83 -17.13 46.86
N GLY A 24 -28.52 -17.40 46.91
CA GLY A 24 -27.59 -16.89 45.92
C GLY A 24 -28.09 -17.27 44.54
N LEU A 25 -28.33 -16.25 43.70
CA LEU A 25 -28.65 -16.46 42.30
C LEU A 25 -27.56 -17.34 41.68
N PRO A 26 -27.89 -18.27 40.77
CA PRO A 26 -26.85 -18.90 39.96
C PRO A 26 -26.13 -17.78 39.22
N SER A 27 -24.84 -17.60 39.54
CA SER A 27 -23.99 -16.66 38.81
C SER A 27 -23.90 -17.16 37.38
N GLU A 28 -24.57 -16.47 36.46
CA GLU A 28 -24.40 -16.72 35.04
C GLU A 28 -22.92 -16.56 34.70
N ILE A 29 -22.28 -17.67 34.34
CA ILE A 29 -20.91 -17.65 33.86
C ILE A 29 -20.99 -17.11 32.44
N CYS A 30 -20.99 -15.79 32.31
CA CYS A 30 -20.64 -15.12 31.07
C CYS A 30 -19.22 -15.59 30.72
N ALA A 31 -19.11 -16.53 29.78
CA ALA A 31 -17.82 -17.00 29.30
C ALA A 31 -17.03 -15.81 28.77
N ASP A 32 -15.81 -15.59 29.29
CA ASP A 32 -15.01 -14.44 28.88
C ASP A 32 -14.57 -14.62 27.42
N GLU A 33 -15.23 -13.89 26.53
CA GLU A 33 -14.99 -13.84 25.09
C GLU A 33 -13.51 -13.59 24.77
N LYS A 34 -12.81 -12.82 25.62
CA LYS A 34 -11.37 -12.55 25.47
C LYS A 34 -10.52 -13.78 25.73
N SER A 35 -10.92 -14.65 26.65
CA SER A 35 -10.22 -15.91 26.91
C SER A 35 -10.33 -16.85 25.71
N GLY A 36 -11.51 -16.96 25.10
CA GLY A 36 -11.71 -17.75 23.87
C GLY A 36 -10.89 -17.20 22.69
N ALA A 37 -10.90 -15.88 22.49
CA ALA A 37 -10.14 -15.23 21.42
C ALA A 37 -8.61 -15.36 21.58
N LEU A 38 -8.10 -15.46 22.81
CA LEU A 38 -6.69 -15.71 23.08
C LEU A 38 -6.30 -17.17 22.78
N VAL A 39 -7.10 -18.14 23.23
CA VAL A 39 -6.83 -19.57 23.00
C VAL A 39 -6.86 -19.91 21.51
N ALA A 40 -7.89 -19.48 20.78
CA ALA A 40 -8.00 -19.69 19.34
C ALA A 40 -6.82 -19.07 18.57
N ARG A 41 -6.22 -17.99 19.08
CA ARG A 41 -5.06 -17.33 18.47
C ARG A 41 -3.73 -18.02 18.78
N SER A 42 -3.59 -18.68 19.93
CA SER A 42 -2.46 -19.60 20.16
C SER A 42 -2.58 -20.87 19.33
N GLU A 43 -3.77 -21.47 19.25
CA GLU A 43 -4.01 -22.64 18.39
C GLU A 43 -3.68 -22.34 16.92
N GLN A 44 -4.02 -21.12 16.43
CA GLN A 44 -3.61 -20.69 15.10
C GLN A 44 -2.10 -20.46 14.97
N SER A 45 -1.38 -19.91 15.97
CA SER A 45 0.08 -19.78 15.85
C SER A 45 0.79 -21.12 15.77
N ASP A 46 0.34 -22.11 16.55
CA ASP A 46 0.91 -23.46 16.58
C ASP A 46 0.70 -24.18 15.23
N LEU A 47 -0.47 -23.97 14.61
CA LEU A 47 -0.78 -24.47 13.26
C LEU A 47 0.06 -23.78 12.18
N LEU A 48 0.29 -22.47 12.29
CA LEU A 48 1.15 -21.74 11.36
C LEU A 48 2.62 -22.17 11.47
N GLU A 49 3.12 -22.45 12.68
CA GLU A 49 4.49 -22.94 12.87
C GLU A 49 4.66 -24.38 12.35
N ARG A 50 3.75 -25.30 12.69
CA ARG A 50 3.72 -26.66 12.12
C ARG A 50 3.60 -26.63 10.60
N GLY A 51 2.70 -25.81 10.07
CA GLY A 51 2.48 -25.64 8.64
C GLY A 51 3.70 -25.09 7.90
N ALA A 52 4.44 -24.15 8.50
CA ALA A 52 5.70 -23.64 7.94
C ALA A 52 6.77 -24.73 7.79
N LEU A 53 6.87 -25.63 8.78
CA LEU A 53 7.81 -26.75 8.74
C LEU A 53 7.43 -27.76 7.64
N ILE A 54 6.16 -28.16 7.55
CA ILE A 54 5.64 -29.06 6.51
C ILE A 54 5.84 -28.45 5.12
N TYR A 55 5.51 -27.15 4.94
CA TYR A 55 5.66 -26.46 3.67
C TYR A 55 7.11 -26.45 3.20
N LYS A 56 8.05 -26.17 4.11
CA LYS A 56 9.48 -26.14 3.82
C LYS A 56 10.04 -27.53 3.43
N ASP A 57 9.54 -28.59 4.04
CA ASP A 57 9.96 -29.98 3.77
C ASP A 57 9.37 -30.53 2.46
N LYS A 58 8.05 -30.37 2.27
CA LYS A 58 7.29 -31.10 1.23
C LYS A 58 6.76 -30.26 0.07
N CYS A 59 6.65 -28.94 0.21
CA CYS A 59 5.92 -28.11 -0.76
C CYS A 59 6.82 -27.08 -1.48
N ALA A 60 7.78 -26.49 -0.77
CA ALA A 60 8.58 -25.36 -1.24
C ALA A 60 9.47 -25.69 -2.46
N VAL A 61 9.80 -26.97 -2.69
CA VAL A 61 10.57 -27.42 -3.85
C VAL A 61 9.84 -27.21 -5.18
N CYS A 62 8.50 -27.36 -5.21
CA CYS A 62 7.69 -27.15 -6.40
C CYS A 62 6.92 -25.81 -6.40
N HIS A 63 6.58 -25.27 -5.23
CA HIS A 63 5.82 -24.02 -5.12
C HIS A 63 6.66 -22.77 -4.82
N GLY A 64 7.97 -22.92 -4.61
CA GLY A 64 8.86 -21.83 -4.22
C GLY A 64 8.81 -21.52 -2.72
N ALA A 65 9.75 -20.69 -2.26
CA ALA A 65 9.94 -20.44 -0.82
C ALA A 65 8.84 -19.55 -0.19
N ALA A 66 8.16 -18.76 -1.01
CA ALA A 66 7.08 -17.84 -0.68
C ALA A 66 5.82 -18.05 -1.54
N GLY A 67 5.61 -19.27 -2.03
CA GLY A 67 4.48 -19.63 -2.89
C GLY A 67 4.52 -19.00 -4.28
N GLU A 68 5.68 -18.51 -4.72
CA GLU A 68 5.87 -17.78 -5.99
C GLU A 68 5.67 -18.63 -7.25
N GLY A 69 5.78 -19.95 -7.14
CA GLY A 69 5.82 -20.90 -8.26
C GLY A 69 7.20 -20.98 -8.89
N VAL A 70 7.69 -22.21 -9.17
CA VAL A 70 8.95 -22.42 -9.91
C VAL A 70 8.67 -22.89 -11.33
N LYS A 71 9.68 -22.71 -12.21
CA LYS A 71 9.74 -23.42 -13.49
C LYS A 71 10.30 -24.82 -13.26
N ASP A 72 9.69 -25.83 -13.84
CA ASP A 72 10.31 -27.15 -13.97
C ASP A 72 11.39 -27.16 -15.06
N GLU A 73 12.08 -28.30 -15.19
CA GLU A 73 13.13 -28.52 -16.19
C GLU A 73 12.63 -28.48 -17.65
N TYR A 74 11.32 -28.62 -17.87
CA TYR A 74 10.66 -28.54 -19.18
C TYR A 74 10.10 -27.14 -19.48
N GLY A 75 10.23 -26.19 -18.56
CA GLY A 75 9.75 -24.81 -18.69
C GLY A 75 8.27 -24.61 -18.38
N LYS A 76 7.58 -25.65 -17.89
CA LYS A 76 6.23 -25.53 -17.31
C LYS A 76 6.35 -24.81 -15.97
N PHE A 77 5.42 -23.92 -15.67
CA PHE A 77 5.34 -23.33 -14.33
C PHE A 77 4.47 -24.21 -13.44
N HIS A 78 4.89 -24.41 -12.20
CA HIS A 78 3.93 -24.61 -11.11
C HIS A 78 3.33 -23.23 -10.81
N ASP A 79 2.00 -23.13 -10.83
CA ASP A 79 1.32 -21.87 -10.60
C ASP A 79 1.60 -21.31 -9.20
N LYS A 80 1.59 -19.98 -9.12
CA LYS A 80 1.71 -19.24 -7.87
C LYS A 80 0.58 -19.66 -6.93
N LEU A 81 0.90 -19.92 -5.66
CA LEU A 81 -0.10 -20.14 -4.61
C LEU A 81 -0.82 -18.81 -4.31
N ALA A 82 -1.93 -18.61 -5.01
CA ALA A 82 -2.82 -17.44 -4.91
C ALA A 82 -4.26 -17.86 -5.27
N GLY A 83 -5.26 -17.38 -4.53
CA GLY A 83 -6.66 -17.65 -4.83
C GLY A 83 -7.62 -17.29 -3.69
N ASP A 84 -8.84 -17.81 -3.80
CA ASP A 84 -10.01 -17.45 -3.00
C ASP A 84 -10.68 -18.63 -2.27
N MET A 85 -10.19 -19.87 -2.45
CA MET A 85 -10.64 -21.05 -1.69
C MET A 85 -10.53 -20.81 -0.18
N THR A 86 -11.53 -21.27 0.58
CA THR A 86 -11.48 -21.29 2.04
C THR A 86 -10.43 -22.27 2.55
N ILE A 87 -10.00 -22.09 3.81
CA ILE A 87 -9.01 -22.97 4.46
C ILE A 87 -9.46 -24.44 4.46
N GLY A 88 -10.77 -24.71 4.57
CA GLY A 88 -11.32 -26.08 4.51
C GLY A 88 -11.27 -26.70 3.10
N GLU A 89 -11.57 -25.91 2.06
CA GLU A 89 -11.45 -26.36 0.67
C GLU A 89 -9.99 -26.57 0.27
N LEU A 90 -9.09 -25.67 0.69
CA LEU A 90 -7.64 -25.80 0.50
C LEU A 90 -7.09 -27.03 1.25
N THR A 91 -7.53 -27.26 2.50
CA THR A 91 -7.17 -28.46 3.29
C THR A 91 -7.57 -29.73 2.55
N LYS A 92 -8.78 -29.77 1.97
CA LYS A 92 -9.22 -30.92 1.17
C LYS A 92 -8.40 -31.07 -0.11
N LEU A 93 -8.15 -29.99 -0.85
CA LEU A 93 -7.34 -30.05 -2.07
C LEU A 93 -5.92 -30.57 -1.79
N VAL A 94 -5.29 -30.11 -0.71
CA VAL A 94 -3.98 -30.61 -0.27
C VAL A 94 -4.06 -32.10 0.07
N HIS A 95 -5.01 -32.50 0.93
CA HIS A 95 -5.21 -33.90 1.34
C HIS A 95 -5.44 -34.86 0.16
N ASP A 96 -6.23 -34.43 -0.83
CA ASP A 96 -6.64 -35.26 -1.97
C ASP A 96 -5.56 -35.32 -3.08
N THR A 97 -4.60 -34.38 -3.14
CA THR A 97 -3.72 -34.20 -4.31
C THR A 97 -2.25 -33.82 -4.08
N MET A 98 -1.81 -33.54 -2.83
CA MET A 98 -0.46 -33.00 -2.57
C MET A 98 0.27 -33.74 -1.44
N PRO A 99 1.59 -34.02 -1.56
CA PRO A 99 2.46 -33.75 -2.72
C PRO A 99 2.08 -34.53 -3.99
N ASP A 100 2.47 -34.01 -5.15
CA ASP A 100 2.21 -34.67 -6.44
C ASP A 100 2.86 -36.07 -6.47
N GLY A 101 2.07 -37.09 -6.79
CA GLY A 101 2.45 -38.50 -6.72
C GLY A 101 2.51 -39.14 -5.32
N GLU A 102 2.52 -38.37 -4.23
CA GLU A 102 2.75 -38.84 -2.85
C GLU A 102 1.74 -38.26 -1.82
N ALA A 103 0.48 -38.07 -2.23
CA ALA A 103 -0.55 -37.35 -1.45
C ALA A 103 -0.85 -37.96 -0.05
N ASP A 104 -0.55 -39.24 0.17
CA ASP A 104 -0.68 -39.89 1.48
C ASP A 104 0.30 -39.33 2.53
N GLN A 105 1.33 -38.59 2.13
CA GLN A 105 2.29 -37.95 3.03
C GLN A 105 1.82 -36.62 3.66
N CYS A 106 0.72 -36.01 3.21
CA CYS A 106 0.22 -34.75 3.76
C CYS A 106 -1.30 -34.80 3.98
N VAL A 107 -1.72 -35.67 4.91
CA VAL A 107 -3.13 -35.95 5.21
C VAL A 107 -3.57 -35.41 6.58
N GLY A 108 -4.88 -35.33 6.78
CA GLY A 108 -5.50 -34.96 8.05
C GLY A 108 -5.01 -33.63 8.63
N GLU A 109 -4.44 -33.67 9.83
CA GLU A 109 -3.97 -32.49 10.56
C GLU A 109 -2.74 -31.82 9.93
N ASP A 110 -1.92 -32.56 9.18
CA ASP A 110 -0.78 -31.96 8.46
C ASP A 110 -1.26 -31.19 7.22
N ALA A 111 -2.25 -31.71 6.50
CA ALA A 111 -2.95 -30.98 5.44
C ALA A 111 -3.59 -29.68 5.97
N ARG A 112 -4.19 -29.74 7.17
CA ARG A 112 -4.84 -28.60 7.82
C ARG A 112 -3.84 -27.54 8.25
N ALA A 113 -2.74 -27.95 8.89
CA ALA A 113 -1.68 -27.04 9.32
C ALA A 113 -0.97 -26.36 8.13
N VAL A 114 -0.61 -27.11 7.09
CA VAL A 114 0.02 -26.51 5.90
C VAL A 114 -0.95 -25.62 5.12
N SER A 115 -2.26 -25.91 5.13
CA SER A 115 -3.26 -25.05 4.48
C SER A 115 -3.54 -23.74 5.23
N GLU A 116 -3.58 -23.75 6.57
CA GLU A 116 -3.55 -22.51 7.38
C GLU A 116 -2.31 -21.68 7.02
N TYR A 117 -1.13 -22.30 7.00
CA TYR A 117 0.13 -21.62 6.67
C TYR A 117 0.15 -21.05 5.24
N ILE A 118 -0.29 -21.82 4.23
CA ILE A 118 -0.38 -21.36 2.84
C ILE A 118 -1.40 -20.21 2.72
N HIS A 119 -2.60 -20.36 3.29
CA HIS A 119 -3.66 -19.36 3.24
C HIS A 119 -3.27 -18.05 3.92
N TYR A 120 -2.61 -18.12 5.08
CA TYR A 120 -2.11 -16.95 5.81
C TYR A 120 -0.87 -16.32 5.15
N SER A 121 0.09 -17.13 4.68
CA SER A 121 1.39 -16.61 4.25
C SER A 121 1.37 -16.14 2.80
N PHE A 122 0.64 -16.81 1.90
CA PHE A 122 0.74 -16.57 0.46
C PHE A 122 -0.62 -16.44 -0.23
N TYR A 123 -1.54 -17.39 -0.01
CA TYR A 123 -2.61 -17.67 -0.96
C TYR A 123 -3.76 -16.67 -0.95
N SER A 124 -4.27 -16.27 0.23
CA SER A 124 -5.42 -15.36 0.34
C SER A 124 -5.13 -13.93 -0.15
N GLU A 125 -6.16 -13.19 -0.59
CA GLU A 125 -6.02 -11.77 -0.96
C GLU A 125 -5.38 -10.93 0.16
N ALA A 126 -5.69 -11.22 1.42
CA ALA A 126 -5.07 -10.57 2.57
C ALA A 126 -3.55 -10.85 2.67
N ALA A 127 -3.10 -12.04 2.27
CA ALA A 127 -1.68 -12.39 2.15
C ALA A 127 -1.04 -11.73 0.92
N GLN A 128 -1.72 -11.71 -0.23
CA GLN A 128 -1.26 -11.03 -1.44
C GLN A 128 -1.05 -9.52 -1.20
N ILE A 129 -1.95 -8.86 -0.46
CA ILE A 129 -1.80 -7.45 -0.07
C ILE A 129 -0.61 -7.25 0.88
N ARG A 130 -0.41 -8.12 1.89
CA ARG A 130 0.77 -8.07 2.78
C ARG A 130 2.08 -8.20 2.00
N ASN A 131 2.13 -9.16 1.07
CA ASN A 131 3.36 -9.50 0.34
C ASN A 131 3.63 -8.58 -0.87
N ARG A 132 2.64 -7.79 -1.31
CA ARG A 132 2.77 -6.83 -2.40
C ARG A 132 2.54 -5.40 -1.91
N PRO A 133 3.45 -4.83 -1.10
CA PRO A 133 3.29 -3.52 -0.49
C PRO A 133 3.02 -2.42 -1.55
N PRO A 134 2.22 -1.39 -1.20
CA PRO A 134 1.81 -0.35 -2.14
C PRO A 134 3.02 0.42 -2.66
N ARG A 135 3.40 0.16 -3.91
CA ARG A 135 4.48 0.88 -4.58
C ARG A 135 4.02 2.31 -4.89
N ILE A 136 4.92 3.28 -4.69
CA ILE A 136 4.74 4.66 -5.17
C ILE A 136 4.76 4.61 -6.71
N ALA A 137 3.60 4.43 -7.31
CA ALA A 137 3.40 4.50 -8.75
C ALA A 137 3.18 5.95 -9.16
N LEU A 138 3.73 6.35 -10.31
CA LEU A 138 3.37 7.62 -10.92
C LEU A 138 1.86 7.58 -11.25
N ALA A 139 1.11 8.54 -10.74
CA ALA A 139 -0.29 8.70 -11.07
C ALA A 139 -0.44 8.87 -12.59
N ARG A 140 -1.45 8.23 -13.19
CA ARG A 140 -1.84 8.50 -14.58
C ARG A 140 -2.54 9.84 -14.66
N LEU A 141 -1.75 10.91 -14.59
CA LEU A 141 -2.22 12.27 -14.72
C LEU A 141 -2.89 12.47 -16.09
N THR A 142 -4.05 13.14 -16.10
CA THR A 142 -4.59 13.71 -17.34
C THR A 142 -3.62 14.76 -17.90
N ALA A 143 -3.71 15.06 -19.19
CA ALA A 143 -2.84 16.05 -19.84
C ALA A 143 -2.83 17.41 -19.10
N ASN A 144 -3.98 17.84 -18.58
CA ASN A 144 -4.08 19.06 -17.77
C ASN A 144 -3.35 18.94 -16.42
N GLN A 145 -3.52 17.83 -15.69
CA GLN A 145 -2.83 17.62 -14.41
C GLN A 145 -1.32 17.52 -14.60
N LEU A 146 -0.85 16.86 -15.67
CA LEU A 146 0.57 16.81 -16.02
C LEU A 146 1.11 18.21 -16.35
N ARG A 147 0.37 19.01 -17.13
CA ARG A 147 0.77 20.38 -17.48
C ARG A 147 0.90 21.28 -16.26
N GLN A 148 -0.04 21.22 -15.32
CA GLN A 148 0.06 22.00 -14.07
C GLN A 148 1.20 21.48 -13.17
N SER A 149 1.31 20.17 -12.96
CA SER A 149 2.39 19.59 -12.13
C SER A 149 3.79 19.93 -12.65
N LEU A 150 3.95 20.03 -13.98
CA LEU A 150 5.19 20.51 -14.60
C LEU A 150 5.37 22.03 -14.45
N ALA A 151 4.31 22.82 -14.61
CA ALA A 151 4.38 24.28 -14.40
C ALA A 151 4.77 24.62 -12.96
N ASP A 152 4.18 23.97 -11.97
CA ASP A 152 4.50 24.13 -10.55
C ASP A 152 5.97 23.75 -10.26
N LEU A 153 6.46 22.65 -10.86
CA LEU A 153 7.84 22.20 -10.73
C LEU A 153 8.84 23.17 -11.37
N TYR A 154 8.55 23.69 -12.57
CA TYR A 154 9.40 24.69 -13.21
C TYR A 154 9.37 26.03 -12.45
N ALA A 155 8.21 26.45 -11.94
CA ALA A 155 8.06 27.66 -11.12
C ALA A 155 8.80 27.56 -9.78
N HIS A 156 8.96 26.36 -9.21
CA HIS A 156 9.79 26.16 -8.01
C HIS A 156 11.28 26.46 -8.26
N PHE A 157 11.81 26.18 -9.45
CA PHE A 157 13.22 26.41 -9.79
C PHE A 157 13.49 27.77 -10.49
N GLY A 158 12.58 28.22 -11.36
CA GLY A 158 12.68 29.51 -12.06
C GLY A 158 12.10 30.70 -11.30
N GLY A 159 11.34 30.44 -10.23
CA GLY A 159 10.47 31.41 -9.58
C GLY A 159 9.13 31.56 -10.29
N VAL A 160 8.12 32.07 -9.57
CA VAL A 160 6.93 32.65 -10.20
C VAL A 160 7.24 34.12 -10.50
N PRO A 161 7.19 34.57 -11.77
CA PRO A 161 7.37 35.97 -12.10
C PRO A 161 6.25 36.85 -11.51
N ALA A 162 6.57 38.11 -11.23
CA ALA A 162 5.64 39.01 -10.58
C ALA A 162 4.58 39.50 -11.57
N VAL A 163 3.34 39.00 -11.42
CA VAL A 163 2.18 39.43 -12.23
C VAL A 163 2.04 40.95 -12.18
N SER A 164 2.21 41.61 -13.32
CA SER A 164 2.12 43.06 -13.45
C SER A 164 0.74 43.49 -13.95
N ASP A 165 0.35 44.74 -13.68
CA ASP A 165 -0.90 45.33 -14.20
C ASP A 165 -0.96 45.44 -15.74
N LYS A 166 0.14 45.10 -16.44
CA LYS A 166 0.22 45.04 -17.91
C LYS A 166 0.06 43.60 -18.38
N SER A 167 -1.17 43.23 -18.76
CA SER A 167 -1.46 41.95 -19.40
C SER A 167 -0.78 41.82 -20.76
N GLY A 168 -0.12 40.69 -21.01
CA GLY A 168 0.53 40.36 -22.28
C GLY A 168 2.04 40.19 -22.14
N VAL A 169 2.70 39.81 -23.24
CA VAL A 169 4.15 39.57 -23.30
C VAL A 169 4.85 40.77 -23.91
N LYS A 170 5.97 41.23 -23.34
CA LYS A 170 6.75 42.33 -23.90
C LYS A 170 7.49 41.83 -25.14
N ALA A 171 7.37 42.54 -26.25
CA ALA A 171 7.89 42.14 -27.56
C ALA A 171 8.80 43.23 -28.14
N ILE A 172 10.00 42.85 -28.57
CA ILE A 172 10.98 43.72 -29.23
C ILE A 172 11.26 43.17 -30.63
N TYR A 173 10.98 43.98 -31.64
CA TYR A 173 11.11 43.64 -33.05
C TYR A 173 12.34 44.30 -33.66
N PHE A 174 13.08 43.53 -34.45
CA PHE A 174 14.33 43.93 -35.10
C PHE A 174 14.24 43.71 -36.61
N ASN A 175 14.76 44.64 -37.41
CA ASN A 175 14.95 44.43 -38.85
C ASN A 175 16.14 43.49 -39.10
N GLY A 176 15.99 42.51 -40.01
CA GLY A 176 17.01 41.50 -40.28
C GLY A 176 17.06 40.35 -39.25
N PRO A 177 17.87 39.31 -39.51
CA PRO A 177 17.72 37.98 -38.90
C PRO A 177 18.46 37.80 -37.55
N ARG A 178 18.83 38.89 -36.86
CA ARG A 178 19.63 38.84 -35.63
C ARG A 178 19.28 39.97 -34.68
N TRP A 179 19.30 39.67 -33.38
CA TRP A 179 19.29 40.67 -32.32
C TRP A 179 20.50 41.60 -32.46
N LYS A 180 20.25 42.85 -32.84
CA LYS A 180 21.20 43.96 -32.84
C LYS A 180 20.47 45.20 -32.35
N ASN A 181 21.01 45.93 -31.37
CA ASN A 181 20.30 47.07 -30.78
C ASN A 181 20.03 48.19 -31.81
N GLU A 182 20.98 48.41 -32.74
CA GLU A 182 20.86 49.31 -33.92
C GLU A 182 19.66 49.00 -34.82
N ASN A 183 19.23 47.73 -34.87
CA ASN A 183 18.18 47.26 -35.76
C ASN A 183 16.80 47.22 -35.09
N LYS A 184 16.67 47.60 -33.80
CA LYS A 184 15.40 47.67 -33.08
C LYS A 184 14.44 48.65 -33.77
N LYS A 185 13.20 48.23 -34.02
CA LYS A 185 12.17 49.04 -34.69
C LYS A 185 10.93 49.28 -33.84
N ILE A 186 10.42 48.22 -33.21
CA ILE A 186 9.19 48.26 -32.42
C ILE A 186 9.46 47.65 -31.05
N GLU A 187 8.94 48.29 -30.00
CA GLU A 187 8.82 47.73 -28.66
C GLU A 187 7.37 47.94 -28.23
N ARG A 188 6.66 46.84 -27.96
CA ARG A 188 5.24 46.85 -27.57
C ARG A 188 4.96 45.70 -26.60
N THR A 189 3.72 45.62 -26.10
CA THR A 189 3.23 44.45 -25.38
C THR A 189 2.19 43.76 -26.25
N ASP A 190 2.44 42.50 -26.60
CA ASP A 190 1.53 41.65 -27.34
C ASP A 190 0.56 40.98 -26.34
N PRO A 191 -0.76 41.20 -26.41
CA PRO A 191 -1.71 40.58 -25.47
C PRO A 191 -1.74 39.05 -25.55
N THR A 192 -1.53 38.51 -26.77
CA THR A 192 -1.46 37.09 -27.09
C THR A 192 -0.34 36.89 -28.11
N ILE A 193 0.46 35.82 -27.98
CA ILE A 193 1.39 35.40 -29.04
C ILE A 193 0.66 34.39 -29.94
N ASP A 194 -0.11 34.93 -30.88
CA ASP A 194 -0.78 34.18 -31.95
C ASP A 194 -0.73 35.04 -33.22
N PHE A 195 0.28 34.79 -34.05
CA PHE A 195 0.63 35.63 -35.20
C PHE A 195 1.05 34.78 -36.39
N ASP A 196 0.35 34.94 -37.52
CA ASP A 196 0.87 34.62 -38.84
C ASP A 196 1.11 35.95 -39.59
N PHE A 197 2.32 36.14 -40.09
CA PHE A 197 2.71 37.33 -40.87
C PHE A 197 2.67 37.06 -42.39
N GLY A 198 2.56 35.80 -42.83
CA GLY A 198 2.47 35.41 -44.24
C GLY A 198 3.60 35.95 -45.13
N HIS A 199 3.31 37.06 -45.82
CA HIS A 199 4.26 37.79 -46.69
C HIS A 199 4.43 39.27 -46.30
N GLU A 200 3.85 39.69 -45.17
CA GLU A 200 3.88 41.06 -44.66
C GLU A 200 4.93 41.25 -43.56
N SER A 201 5.20 42.50 -43.19
CA SER A 201 6.11 42.82 -42.08
C SER A 201 5.35 42.88 -40.75
N PRO A 202 5.99 42.50 -39.61
CA PRO A 202 5.39 42.68 -38.28
C PRO A 202 5.06 44.13 -37.88
N GLY A 203 5.51 45.11 -38.67
CA GLY A 203 5.20 46.53 -38.57
C GLY A 203 6.16 47.41 -39.37
N GLU A 204 6.07 48.73 -39.15
CA GLU A 204 6.81 49.73 -39.91
C GLU A 204 8.34 49.64 -39.72
N GLY A 205 9.09 49.88 -40.80
CA GLY A 205 10.56 49.88 -40.78
C GLY A 205 11.22 48.50 -40.69
N ILE A 206 10.43 47.42 -40.82
CA ILE A 206 10.88 46.02 -40.83
C ILE A 206 10.65 45.41 -42.21
N GLU A 207 11.63 44.70 -42.76
CA GLU A 207 11.49 43.97 -44.03
C GLU A 207 10.81 42.62 -43.81
N ALA A 208 9.68 42.38 -44.48
CA ALA A 208 8.96 41.10 -44.46
C ALA A 208 9.85 39.88 -44.81
N LYS A 209 10.90 40.10 -45.62
CA LYS A 209 11.88 39.08 -46.02
C LYS A 209 12.78 38.61 -44.86
N SER A 210 13.04 39.44 -43.86
CA SER A 210 13.94 39.09 -42.76
C SER A 210 13.76 39.98 -41.53
N PHE A 211 13.34 39.37 -40.43
CA PHE A 211 13.18 40.03 -39.15
C PHE A 211 13.50 39.06 -38.00
N TYR A 212 13.65 39.62 -36.79
CA TYR A 212 13.80 38.86 -35.56
C TYR A 212 12.92 39.48 -34.49
N ILE A 213 12.25 38.65 -33.68
CA ILE A 213 11.37 39.08 -32.60
C ILE A 213 11.87 38.43 -31.31
N TYR A 214 12.08 39.25 -30.28
CA TYR A 214 12.39 38.79 -28.94
C TYR A 214 11.19 39.06 -28.02
N TRP A 215 10.63 37.98 -27.47
CA TRP A 215 9.58 38.05 -26.47
C TRP A 215 10.17 37.85 -25.06
N GLU A 216 9.94 38.83 -24.21
CA GLU A 216 10.30 38.86 -22.79
C GLU A 216 9.01 38.66 -21.99
N GLY A 217 8.79 37.42 -21.53
CA GLY A 217 7.56 37.00 -20.86
C GLY A 217 7.83 36.34 -19.52
N GLY A 218 7.16 36.86 -18.50
CA GLY A 218 7.07 36.32 -17.14
C GLY A 218 5.85 36.92 -16.48
#